data_AF-A0A7L4C663-F1
#
_entry.id   AF-A0A7L4C663-F1
#
_cell.length_a   1.000
_cell.length_b   1.000
_cell.length_c   1.000
_cell.angle_alpha   90.00
_cell.angle_beta   90.00
_cell.angle_gamma   90.00
#
_symmetry.space_group_name_H-M   'P 1'
#
loop_
_entity.id
_entity.type
_entity.pdbx_description
1 polymer ?
#
loop_
_entity_poly.entity_id
_entity_poly.type
_entity_poly.pdbx_seq_one_letter_code
_entity_poly.pdbx_strand_id
1 'polypeptide(L)'
;QNIWTFFAKESSQNALVAVLHHFVQAGQHKRANAQQRVYALHAAGLYFLLLEIPGSVANQLFHQVMFDRCLHTLTKSWPQEPDLVRKRKKMHTRSSQTRARRNRKKGKPRRNGNMEEILEEEEEEEDCENVYFSTEDILQVRNSIFLLLKNFLRLLSKFSLKEKPECMRNCLQVFVEMTRFEPAVYELEFSAATNINKAKYIPELAYHGLRLLCSPLHGAEDKILRSVFHRILNVILMVESGVGSRHTVLAITSAVISARNQAIKFISSIVDELKEVVFPVLRILLQHICAKVPDKADYRTYAAQALVNLLNKLPCAEFADFIAWLYKFSLNTKIAYRVFALDVALALLDMPEKSLDSSLSLDHQKFLKHKFLVQVMVFGRCSDKAPVVRSKALSSLAHCLEMKAGTTLESI
;
A
#
# COMPACT_ATOMS: atom_id res chain seq x y z
N GLN A 1 33.60 -30.54 6.75
CA GLN A 1 33.50 -29.89 8.08
C GLN A 1 32.19 -29.13 8.15
N ASN A 2 31.45 -29.22 9.26
CA ASN A 2 30.19 -28.48 9.45
C ASN A 2 30.52 -27.01 9.76
N ILE A 3 29.98 -26.05 9.00
CA ILE A 3 30.26 -24.62 9.20
C ILE A 3 29.93 -24.15 10.62
N TRP A 4 28.93 -24.76 11.26
CA TRP A 4 28.57 -24.50 12.66
C TRP A 4 29.67 -24.89 13.63
N THR A 5 30.39 -25.98 13.35
CA THR A 5 31.53 -26.43 14.17
C THR A 5 32.76 -25.54 14.01
N PHE A 6 32.89 -24.84 12.89
CA PHE A 6 33.91 -23.81 12.69
C PHE A 6 33.58 -22.55 13.50
N PHE A 7 32.34 -22.05 13.39
CA PHE A 7 31.90 -20.91 14.21
C PHE A 7 32.02 -21.20 15.70
N ALA A 8 31.60 -22.37 16.17
CA ALA A 8 31.73 -22.73 17.58
C ALA A 8 33.19 -22.76 18.09
N LYS A 9 34.18 -22.92 17.21
CA LYS A 9 35.61 -23.03 17.57
C LYS A 9 36.37 -21.71 17.49
N GLU A 10 36.09 -20.86 16.48
CA GLU A 10 36.92 -19.70 16.19
C GLU A 10 36.29 -18.34 16.50
N SER A 11 34.97 -18.24 16.64
CA SER A 11 34.32 -16.94 16.86
C SER A 11 33.00 -17.08 17.62
N SER A 12 32.78 -16.25 18.65
CA SER A 12 31.45 -16.26 19.29
C SER A 12 30.42 -15.77 18.26
N GLN A 13 29.44 -16.63 17.94
CA GLN A 13 28.35 -16.32 17.00
C GLN A 13 27.64 -15.01 17.39
N ASN A 14 27.56 -14.73 18.69
CA ASN A 14 27.04 -13.50 19.25
C ASN A 14 27.87 -12.25 18.89
N ALA A 15 29.21 -12.34 18.85
CA ALA A 15 30.05 -11.23 18.41
C ALA A 15 29.82 -10.92 16.93
N LEU A 16 29.67 -11.93 16.07
CA LEU A 16 29.35 -11.73 14.66
C LEU A 16 28.01 -11.02 14.50
N VAL A 17 26.96 -11.51 15.18
CA VAL A 17 25.63 -10.87 15.14
C VAL A 17 25.68 -9.44 15.68
N ALA A 18 26.44 -9.18 16.75
CA ALA A 18 26.61 -7.84 17.32
C ALA A 18 27.31 -6.87 16.35
N VAL A 19 28.35 -7.32 15.65
CA VAL A 19 29.03 -6.52 14.61
C VAL A 19 28.07 -6.20 13.46
N LEU A 20 27.31 -7.19 12.98
CA LEU A 20 26.31 -6.96 11.93
C LEU A 20 25.23 -5.97 12.38
N HIS A 21 24.77 -6.11 13.63
CA HIS A 21 23.79 -5.21 14.23
C HIS A 21 24.31 -3.77 14.30
N HIS A 22 25.57 -3.57 14.69
CA HIS A 22 26.20 -2.25 14.73
C HIS A 22 26.17 -1.56 13.36
N PHE A 23 26.55 -2.25 12.28
CA PHE A 23 26.48 -1.69 10.93
C PHE A 23 25.05 -1.38 10.50
N VAL A 24 24.12 -2.30 10.76
CA VAL A 24 22.69 -2.09 10.47
C VAL A 24 22.15 -0.85 11.19
N GLN A 25 22.46 -0.70 12.48
CA GLN A 25 22.03 0.44 13.27
C GLN A 25 22.65 1.75 12.77
N ALA A 26 23.95 1.75 12.44
CA ALA A 26 24.64 2.93 11.94
C ALA A 26 24.02 3.45 10.63
N GLY A 27 23.71 2.58 9.66
CA GLY A 27 23.10 3.00 8.39
C GLY A 27 21.61 3.32 8.46
N GLN A 28 20.89 2.91 9.51
CA GLN A 28 19.50 3.29 9.75
C GLN A 28 19.35 4.70 10.36
N HIS A 29 20.45 5.31 10.81
CA HIS A 29 20.42 6.65 11.37
C HIS A 29 20.07 7.68 10.29
N LYS A 30 19.25 8.69 10.61
CA LYS A 30 18.84 9.73 9.64
C LYS A 30 20.05 10.44 9.00
N ARG A 31 21.09 10.68 9.81
CA ARG A 31 22.35 11.32 9.42
C ARG A 31 23.37 10.38 8.76
N ALA A 32 23.01 9.12 8.47
CA ALA A 32 23.94 8.18 7.85
C ALA A 32 24.27 8.61 6.41
N ASN A 33 25.56 8.61 6.07
CA ASN A 33 26.03 8.86 4.72
C ASN A 33 25.77 7.65 3.78
N ALA A 34 26.03 7.83 2.49
CA ALA A 34 25.80 6.79 1.48
C ALA A 34 26.53 5.48 1.79
N GLN A 35 27.81 5.56 2.16
CA GLN A 35 28.65 4.39 2.46
C GLN A 35 28.15 3.63 3.69
N GLN A 36 27.75 4.33 4.76
CA GLN A 36 27.15 3.73 5.96
C GLN A 36 25.84 3.01 5.64
N ARG A 37 24.99 3.60 4.79
CA ARG A 37 23.74 2.98 4.32
C ARG A 37 24.02 1.73 3.49
N VAL A 38 25.01 1.75 2.60
CA VAL A 38 25.45 0.59 1.81
C VAL A 38 26.00 -0.51 2.72
N TYR A 39 26.84 -0.19 3.70
CA TYR A 39 27.35 -1.16 4.68
C TYR A 39 26.24 -1.78 5.52
N ALA A 40 25.24 -1.00 5.96
CA ALA A 40 24.07 -1.53 6.64
C ALA A 40 23.28 -2.53 5.77
N LEU A 41 23.12 -2.22 4.48
CA LEU A 41 22.43 -3.10 3.53
C LEU A 41 23.21 -4.40 3.28
N HIS A 42 24.54 -4.33 3.16
CA HIS A 42 25.39 -5.51 3.06
C HIS A 42 25.42 -6.34 4.35
N ALA A 43 25.48 -5.70 5.51
CA ALA A 43 25.42 -6.38 6.81
C ALA A 43 24.08 -7.10 7.01
N ALA A 44 22.96 -6.45 6.67
CA ALA A 44 21.65 -7.08 6.65
C ALA A 44 21.59 -8.26 5.67
N GLY A 45 22.19 -8.10 4.49
CA GLY A 45 22.30 -9.16 3.49
C GLY A 45 23.06 -10.37 4.04
N LEU A 46 24.23 -10.15 4.66
CA LEU A 46 25.04 -11.21 5.26
C LEU A 46 24.29 -11.93 6.39
N TYR A 47 23.56 -11.20 7.23
CA TYR A 47 22.71 -11.82 8.24
C TYR A 47 21.65 -12.77 7.61
N PHE A 48 20.96 -12.34 6.55
CA PHE A 48 20.00 -13.20 5.86
C PHE A 48 20.66 -14.41 5.17
N LEU A 49 21.87 -14.26 4.62
CA LEU A 49 22.67 -15.37 4.09
C LEU A 49 23.02 -16.40 5.17
N LEU A 50 23.41 -15.94 6.37
CA LEU A 50 23.71 -16.81 7.50
C LEU A 50 22.46 -17.58 7.98
N LEU A 51 21.30 -16.91 7.99
CA LEU A 51 20.03 -17.56 8.33
C LEU A 51 19.61 -18.63 7.31
N GLU A 52 20.01 -18.48 6.04
CA GLU A 52 19.73 -19.46 4.98
C GLU A 52 20.48 -20.79 5.19
N ILE A 53 21.58 -20.79 5.94
CA ILE A 53 22.37 -21.99 6.20
C ILE A 53 21.54 -22.98 7.02
N PRO A 54 21.39 -24.24 6.58
CA PRO A 54 20.62 -25.25 7.32
C PRO A 54 21.16 -25.43 8.75
N GLY A 55 20.27 -25.40 9.74
CA GLY A 55 20.63 -25.47 11.15
C GLY A 55 20.85 -24.12 11.84
N SER A 56 20.67 -22.99 11.15
CA SER A 56 20.81 -21.64 11.73
C SER A 56 19.95 -21.42 12.99
N VAL A 57 18.70 -21.91 12.98
CA VAL A 57 17.79 -21.83 14.13
C VAL A 57 18.26 -22.69 15.29
N ALA A 58 18.72 -23.92 15.02
CA ALA A 58 19.24 -24.83 16.05
C ALA A 58 20.53 -24.29 16.71
N ASN A 59 21.31 -23.50 15.95
CA ASN A 59 22.50 -22.81 16.43
C ASN A 59 22.21 -21.39 16.95
N GLN A 60 20.95 -21.08 17.30
CA GLN A 60 20.55 -19.81 17.93
C GLN A 60 20.92 -18.52 17.17
N LEU A 61 21.22 -18.59 15.87
CA LEU A 61 21.53 -17.39 15.08
C LEU A 61 20.32 -16.48 14.84
N PHE A 62 19.11 -17.04 14.89
CA PHE A 62 17.90 -16.28 14.66
C PHE A 62 17.57 -15.43 15.89
N HIS A 63 17.69 -14.11 15.74
CA HIS A 63 17.16 -13.14 16.69
C HIS A 63 16.09 -12.29 16.03
N GLN A 64 14.89 -12.25 16.61
CA GLN A 64 13.75 -11.52 16.07
C GLN A 64 14.05 -10.03 15.88
N VAL A 65 14.64 -9.38 16.90
CA VAL A 65 15.00 -7.95 16.83
C VAL A 65 16.01 -7.67 15.71
N MET A 66 16.97 -8.56 15.52
CA MET A 66 17.95 -8.43 14.43
C MET A 66 17.29 -8.62 13.07
N PHE A 67 16.44 -9.64 12.93
CA PHE A 67 15.66 -9.87 11.71
C PHE A 67 14.83 -8.66 11.32
N ASP A 68 14.06 -8.11 12.26
CA ASP A 68 13.20 -6.95 12.03
C ASP A 68 14.04 -5.71 11.67
N ARG A 69 15.19 -5.50 12.34
CA ARG A 69 16.11 -4.41 11.98
C ARG A 69 16.65 -4.60 10.56
N CYS A 70 17.18 -5.76 10.21
CA CYS A 70 17.68 -6.04 8.86
C CYS A 70 16.61 -5.83 7.79
N LEU A 71 15.37 -6.22 8.08
CA LEU A 71 14.23 -6.02 7.18
C LEU A 71 13.92 -4.53 7.00
N HIS A 72 13.84 -3.76 8.09
CA HIS A 72 13.57 -2.32 8.03
C HIS A 72 14.70 -1.50 7.38
N THR A 73 15.91 -2.07 7.25
CA THR A 73 16.99 -1.44 6.47
C THR A 73 16.58 -1.24 5.01
N LEU A 74 15.70 -2.09 4.45
CA LEU A 74 15.19 -1.92 3.08
C LEU A 74 14.50 -0.57 2.86
N THR A 75 13.78 -0.05 3.85
CA THR A 75 13.05 1.21 3.74
C THR A 75 13.80 2.38 4.38
N LYS A 76 14.44 2.16 5.53
CA LYS A 76 15.15 3.21 6.27
C LYS A 76 16.47 3.65 5.65
N SER A 77 17.11 2.80 4.85
CA SER A 77 18.36 3.17 4.17
C SER A 77 18.14 4.08 2.97
N TRP A 78 16.91 4.28 2.50
CA TRP A 78 16.63 5.27 1.46
C TRP A 78 16.77 6.69 2.02
N PRO A 79 17.48 7.62 1.34
CA PRO A 79 17.50 9.02 1.72
C PRO A 79 16.08 9.58 1.61
N GLN A 80 15.48 9.98 2.73
CA GLN A 80 14.23 10.73 2.67
C GLN A 80 14.57 12.14 2.20
N GLU A 81 13.84 12.65 1.19
CA GLU A 81 14.03 14.03 0.74
C GLU A 81 13.87 14.96 1.95
N PRO A 82 14.91 15.72 2.34
CA PRO A 82 14.70 16.82 3.26
C PRO A 82 13.77 17.84 2.58
N ASP A 83 13.02 18.59 3.37
CA ASP A 83 12.06 19.65 3.00
C ASP A 83 12.63 20.73 2.04
N LEU A 84 12.97 20.36 0.80
CA LEU A 84 13.50 21.25 -0.23
C LEU A 84 12.43 22.24 -0.72
N VAL A 85 11.17 22.02 -0.38
CA VAL A 85 10.04 22.86 -0.80
C VAL A 85 9.75 24.01 0.17
N ARG A 86 10.23 23.96 1.44
CA ARG A 86 9.93 25.01 2.43
C ARG A 86 10.83 26.24 2.40
N LYS A 87 12.06 26.14 1.88
CA LYS A 87 13.03 27.27 1.91
C LYS A 87 12.99 28.22 0.71
N ARG A 88 12.22 27.94 -0.35
CA ARG A 88 12.19 28.82 -1.55
C ARG A 88 11.32 30.08 -1.43
N LYS A 89 10.64 30.33 -0.30
CA LYS A 89 9.76 31.50 -0.12
C LYS A 89 10.18 32.52 0.93
N LYS A 90 11.45 32.53 1.35
CA LYS A 90 12.00 33.58 2.22
C LYS A 90 13.42 33.98 1.81
N MET A 91 13.60 34.42 0.57
CA MET A 91 14.71 35.31 0.24
C MET A 91 14.21 36.74 0.14
N HIS A 92 14.64 37.53 1.12
CA HIS A 92 14.70 38.98 1.17
C HIS A 92 14.32 39.76 -0.11
N THR A 93 13.15 40.40 -0.08
CA THR A 93 13.00 41.76 -0.63
C THR A 93 13.19 42.76 0.50
N ARG A 94 14.43 43.24 0.66
CA ARG A 94 14.70 44.51 1.35
C ARG A 94 14.12 45.61 0.47
N SER A 95 12.98 46.18 0.88
CA SER A 95 12.47 47.44 0.37
C SER A 95 12.43 48.43 1.52
N SER A 96 13.24 49.47 1.35
CA SER A 96 13.35 50.66 2.18
C SER A 96 12.11 51.53 2.00
N GLN A 97 11.41 51.88 3.09
CA GLN A 97 10.80 53.20 3.25
C GLN A 97 10.29 53.48 4.67
N THR A 98 10.89 54.53 5.24
CA THR A 98 10.32 55.62 6.07
C THR A 98 9.63 55.36 7.41
N ARG A 99 10.25 56.00 8.42
CA ARG A 99 9.78 56.36 9.77
C ARG A 99 8.38 56.98 9.79
N ALA A 100 7.55 56.58 10.76
CA ALA A 100 6.71 57.51 11.54
C ALA A 100 6.39 56.93 12.94
N ARG A 101 6.59 57.77 13.95
CA ARG A 101 6.42 57.54 15.40
C ARG A 101 4.95 57.47 15.82
N ARG A 102 4.59 56.63 16.82
CA ARG A 102 3.90 57.06 18.07
C ARG A 102 3.64 55.93 19.10
N ASN A 103 4.37 56.01 20.21
CA ASN A 103 3.94 56.00 21.63
C ASN A 103 2.94 54.98 22.24
N ARG A 104 3.45 54.37 23.34
CA ARG A 104 2.88 54.21 24.70
C ARG A 104 1.84 53.09 24.96
N LYS A 105 2.19 52.08 25.79
CA LYS A 105 2.07 52.07 27.28
C LYS A 105 2.51 50.74 27.94
N LYS A 106 3.46 50.91 28.87
CA LYS A 106 3.83 50.19 30.12
C LYS A 106 2.80 49.22 30.75
N GLY A 107 3.29 48.09 31.31
CA GLY A 107 2.70 47.45 32.50
C GLY A 107 2.92 45.92 32.67
N LYS A 108 3.91 45.53 33.49
CA LYS A 108 4.01 44.22 34.22
C LYS A 108 3.90 44.57 35.72
N PRO A 109 3.50 43.67 36.67
CA PRO A 109 4.32 42.50 37.03
C PRO A 109 3.59 41.22 37.52
N ARG A 110 4.42 40.23 37.85
CA ARG A 110 4.24 38.81 38.18
C ARG A 110 3.47 38.50 39.48
N ARG A 111 2.92 37.28 39.61
CA ARG A 111 2.94 36.50 40.86
C ARG A 111 2.96 34.98 40.61
N ASN A 112 3.72 34.29 41.47
CA ASN A 112 4.25 32.92 41.42
C ASN A 112 3.22 31.78 41.51
N GLY A 113 3.63 30.59 41.01
CA GLY A 113 3.76 29.39 41.85
C GLY A 113 3.10 28.11 41.34
N ASN A 114 3.80 27.31 40.53
CA ASN A 114 4.14 25.93 40.89
C ASN A 114 5.10 25.32 39.85
N MET A 115 6.21 24.79 40.35
CA MET A 115 7.17 23.96 39.63
C MET A 115 6.63 22.53 39.60
N GLU A 116 6.34 22.01 38.42
CA GLU A 116 6.43 20.58 38.14
C GLU A 116 7.36 20.44 36.93
N GLU A 117 8.59 19.99 37.18
CA GLU A 117 9.58 19.59 36.19
C GLU A 117 9.01 18.41 35.38
N ILE A 118 8.32 18.72 34.29
CA ILE A 118 8.25 17.82 33.15
C ILE A 118 9.47 18.19 32.31
N LEU A 119 10.42 17.27 32.26
CA LEU A 119 11.52 17.28 31.30
C LEU A 119 10.90 17.18 29.90
N GLU A 120 10.45 18.32 29.38
CA GLU A 120 10.33 18.53 27.95
C GLU A 120 11.78 18.50 27.44
N GLU A 121 12.16 17.35 26.88
CA GLU A 121 13.26 17.29 25.93
C GLU A 121 12.90 18.27 24.80
N GLU A 122 13.24 19.54 24.99
CA GLU A 122 13.47 20.47 23.91
C GLU A 122 14.57 19.82 23.09
N GLU A 123 14.18 19.08 22.04
CA GLU A 123 15.06 18.74 20.93
C GLU A 123 15.57 20.08 20.42
N GLU A 124 16.71 20.51 20.96
CA GLU A 124 17.53 21.57 20.38
C GLU A 124 17.76 21.13 18.93
N GLU A 125 17.02 21.76 18.02
CA GLU A 125 17.28 21.76 16.59
C GLU A 125 18.65 22.44 16.40
N GLU A 126 19.73 21.73 16.77
CA GLU A 126 21.07 22.04 16.29
C GLU A 126 20.95 22.13 14.77
N ASP A 127 21.35 23.27 14.21
CA ASP A 127 21.45 23.54 12.78
C ASP A 127 22.25 22.40 12.11
N CYS A 128 21.54 21.35 11.68
CA CYS A 128 22.15 20.14 11.18
C CYS A 128 22.64 20.37 9.74
N GLU A 129 23.93 20.12 9.50
CA GLU A 129 24.44 19.94 8.15
C GLU A 129 23.61 18.86 7.44
N ASN A 130 22.89 19.26 6.39
CA ASN A 130 22.14 18.31 5.58
C ASN A 130 23.12 17.36 4.92
N VAL A 131 22.95 16.05 5.12
CA VAL A 131 23.72 15.04 4.38
C VAL A 131 23.29 15.11 2.92
N TYR A 132 24.16 15.62 2.06
CA TYR A 132 23.93 15.67 0.62
C TYR A 132 24.28 14.32 -0.02
N PHE A 133 23.40 13.82 -0.88
CA PHE A 133 23.63 12.61 -1.66
C PHE A 133 23.87 12.98 -3.11
N SER A 134 24.96 12.47 -3.70
CA SER A 134 25.16 12.53 -5.14
C SER A 134 24.22 11.55 -5.86
N THR A 135 24.05 11.72 -7.17
CA THR A 135 23.28 10.77 -7.99
C THR A 135 23.87 9.35 -7.92
N GLU A 136 25.21 9.25 -7.85
CA GLU A 136 25.91 7.97 -7.71
C GLU A 136 25.62 7.33 -6.34
N ASP A 137 25.62 8.12 -5.27
CA ASP A 137 25.26 7.64 -3.93
C ASP A 137 23.84 7.05 -3.88
N ILE A 138 22.88 7.76 -4.49
CA ILE A 138 21.49 7.32 -4.57
C ILE A 138 21.39 6.00 -5.35
N LEU A 139 22.11 5.89 -6.47
CA LEU A 139 22.13 4.69 -7.30
C LEU A 139 22.75 3.50 -6.56
N GLN A 140 23.85 3.71 -5.83
CA GLN A 140 24.51 2.67 -5.03
C GLN A 140 23.61 2.15 -3.91
N VAL A 141 22.95 3.06 -3.19
CA VAL A 141 21.97 2.69 -2.16
C VAL A 141 20.81 1.91 -2.77
N ARG A 142 20.23 2.39 -3.89
CA ARG A 142 19.15 1.70 -4.62
C ARG A 142 19.55 0.28 -5.02
N ASN A 143 20.74 0.11 -5.60
CA ASN A 143 21.24 -1.20 -6.03
C ASN A 143 21.50 -2.14 -4.85
N SER A 144 21.97 -1.60 -3.73
CA SER A 144 22.18 -2.35 -2.49
C SER A 144 20.84 -2.78 -1.86
N ILE A 145 19.81 -1.93 -1.88
CA ILE A 145 18.43 -2.28 -1.49
C ILE A 145 17.90 -3.40 -2.39
N PHE A 146 18.07 -3.26 -3.70
CA PHE A 146 17.64 -4.26 -4.67
C PHE A 146 18.29 -5.63 -4.41
N LEU A 147 19.61 -5.66 -4.16
CA LEU A 147 20.32 -6.88 -3.80
C LEU A 147 19.86 -7.48 -2.47
N LEU A 148 19.69 -6.64 -1.44
CA LEU A 148 19.19 -7.08 -0.14
C LEU A 148 17.81 -7.73 -0.27
N LEU A 149 16.92 -7.12 -1.05
CA LEU A 149 15.58 -7.65 -1.29
C LEU A 149 15.64 -9.01 -1.99
N LYS A 150 16.51 -9.20 -3.00
CA LYS A 150 16.72 -10.52 -3.63
C LYS A 150 17.21 -11.57 -2.64
N ASN A 151 18.19 -11.23 -1.80
CA ASN A 151 18.70 -12.14 -0.77
C ASN A 151 17.59 -12.51 0.22
N PHE A 152 16.77 -11.54 0.62
CA PHE A 152 15.66 -11.75 1.54
C PHE A 152 14.57 -12.64 0.93
N LEU A 153 14.21 -12.46 -0.34
CA LEU A 153 13.26 -13.33 -1.03
C LEU A 153 13.77 -14.77 -1.14
N ARG A 154 15.07 -14.95 -1.37
CA ARG A 154 15.71 -16.29 -1.37
C ARG A 154 15.70 -16.95 0.00
N LEU A 155 15.86 -16.15 1.07
CA LEU A 155 15.67 -16.65 2.45
C LEU A 155 14.22 -17.07 2.66
N LEU A 156 13.25 -16.21 2.32
CA LEU A 156 11.83 -16.50 2.55
C LEU A 156 11.33 -17.74 1.82
N SER A 157 11.88 -18.09 0.66
CA SER A 157 11.49 -19.33 -0.04
C SER A 157 11.92 -20.61 0.68
N LYS A 158 12.77 -20.52 1.71
CA LYS A 158 13.27 -21.66 2.49
C LYS A 158 12.98 -21.54 3.99
N PHE A 159 12.82 -20.32 4.49
CA PHE A 159 12.69 -20.02 5.92
C PHE A 159 11.24 -19.73 6.30
N SER A 160 10.63 -20.64 7.06
CA SER A 160 9.24 -20.49 7.50
C SER A 160 9.08 -19.39 8.54
N LEU A 161 8.03 -18.58 8.35
CA LEU A 161 7.56 -17.56 9.27
C LEU A 161 6.29 -17.98 10.03
N LYS A 162 5.84 -19.24 9.90
CA LYS A 162 4.57 -19.73 10.45
C LYS A 162 4.42 -19.49 11.95
N GLU A 163 5.50 -19.63 12.70
CA GLU A 163 5.56 -19.45 14.16
C GLU A 163 6.05 -18.06 14.57
N LYS A 164 6.18 -17.12 13.61
CA LYS A 164 6.79 -15.80 13.81
C LYS A 164 5.83 -14.69 13.33
N PRO A 165 4.71 -14.47 14.04
CA PRO A 165 3.65 -13.55 13.58
C PRO A 165 4.10 -12.08 13.50
N GLU A 166 5.04 -11.66 14.35
CA GLU A 166 5.59 -10.30 14.30
C GLU A 166 6.44 -10.07 13.05
N CYS A 167 7.37 -10.98 12.78
CA CYS A 167 8.18 -10.95 11.56
C CYS A 167 7.30 -10.95 10.31
N MET A 168 6.24 -11.78 10.29
CA MET A 168 5.25 -11.81 9.20
C MET A 168 4.60 -10.44 8.98
N ARG A 169 4.15 -9.78 10.06
CA ARG A 169 3.52 -8.46 9.99
C ARG A 169 4.50 -7.41 9.46
N ASN A 170 5.75 -7.44 9.90
CA ASN A 170 6.78 -6.52 9.45
C ASN A 170 7.15 -6.76 7.98
N CYS A 171 7.26 -8.02 7.54
CA CYS A 171 7.48 -8.37 6.13
C CYS A 171 6.38 -7.81 5.25
N LEU A 172 5.13 -8.01 5.65
CA LEU A 172 3.97 -7.49 4.94
C LEU A 172 4.01 -5.97 4.80
N GLN A 173 4.30 -5.26 5.89
CA GLN A 173 4.40 -3.81 5.89
C GLN A 173 5.53 -3.32 4.97
N VAL A 174 6.72 -3.89 5.10
CA VAL A 174 7.89 -3.50 4.30
C VAL A 174 7.65 -3.80 2.82
N PHE A 175 7.14 -4.97 2.46
CA PHE A 175 6.86 -5.25 1.04
C PHE A 175 5.84 -4.27 0.46
N VAL A 176 4.75 -3.95 1.16
CA VAL A 176 3.74 -2.99 0.68
C VAL A 176 4.36 -1.60 0.48
N GLU A 177 5.21 -1.15 1.41
CA GLU A 177 5.95 0.11 1.25
C GLU A 177 6.87 0.08 0.01
N MET A 178 7.60 -1.02 -0.17
CA MET A 178 8.51 -1.22 -1.30
C MET A 178 7.80 -1.32 -2.66
N THR A 179 6.51 -1.66 -2.72
CA THR A 179 5.73 -1.61 -3.97
C THR A 179 5.59 -0.20 -4.55
N ARG A 180 5.84 0.84 -3.74
CA ARG A 180 5.73 2.26 -4.12
C ARG A 180 7.10 2.95 -4.19
N PHE A 181 8.18 2.20 -4.08
CA PHE A 181 9.54 2.74 -3.93
C PHE A 181 9.98 3.59 -5.13
N GLU A 182 9.71 3.11 -6.35
CA GLU A 182 10.05 3.80 -7.59
C GLU A 182 8.90 3.60 -8.61
N PRO A 183 8.67 4.56 -9.52
CA PRO A 183 7.69 4.39 -10.58
C PRO A 183 8.14 3.25 -11.51
N ALA A 184 7.28 2.25 -11.67
CA ALA A 184 7.50 1.21 -12.68
C ALA A 184 7.30 1.85 -14.07
N VAL A 185 8.37 1.89 -14.87
CA VAL A 185 8.34 2.43 -16.25
C VAL A 185 7.56 1.50 -17.19
N TYR A 186 7.47 0.22 -16.84
CA TYR A 186 6.77 -0.81 -17.61
C TYR A 186 5.67 -1.48 -16.79
N GLU A 187 4.75 -2.11 -17.49
CA GLU A 187 3.75 -2.99 -16.91
C GLU A 187 4.44 -4.19 -16.25
N LEU A 188 4.15 -4.44 -14.97
CA LEU A 188 4.73 -5.56 -14.25
C LEU A 188 3.92 -6.81 -14.54
N GLU A 189 4.62 -7.91 -14.87
CA GLU A 189 4.01 -9.21 -15.02
C GLU A 189 4.09 -9.98 -13.70
N PHE A 190 2.95 -10.46 -13.23
CA PHE A 190 2.86 -11.24 -12.00
C PHE A 190 2.58 -12.71 -12.35
N SER A 191 3.60 -13.56 -12.21
CA SER A 191 3.49 -15.00 -12.41
C SER A 191 4.14 -15.75 -11.25
N ALA A 192 3.60 -16.93 -10.92
CA ALA A 192 4.20 -17.83 -9.94
C ALA A 192 5.58 -18.36 -10.40
N ALA A 193 5.81 -18.39 -11.71
CA ALA A 193 7.07 -18.83 -12.32
C ALA A 193 8.09 -17.70 -12.51
N THR A 194 7.80 -16.48 -12.03
CA THR A 194 8.69 -15.33 -12.25
C THR A 194 10.05 -15.56 -11.60
N ASN A 195 11.09 -15.58 -12.43
CA ASN A 195 12.46 -15.71 -11.96
C ASN A 195 12.93 -14.38 -11.36
N ILE A 196 13.14 -14.36 -10.03
CA ILE A 196 13.66 -13.22 -9.26
C ILE A 196 14.95 -12.63 -9.88
N ASN A 197 15.74 -13.44 -10.61
CA ASN A 197 16.95 -12.97 -11.28
C ASN A 197 16.71 -12.10 -12.52
N LYS A 198 15.51 -12.18 -13.12
CA LYS A 198 15.13 -11.36 -14.27
C LYS A 198 14.49 -10.03 -13.86
N ALA A 199 14.11 -9.88 -12.59
CA ALA A 199 13.49 -8.67 -12.09
C ALA A 199 14.43 -7.46 -12.28
N LYS A 200 13.83 -6.30 -12.59
CA LYS A 200 14.59 -5.06 -12.82
C LYS A 200 14.27 -3.98 -11.80
N TYR A 201 13.07 -4.04 -11.22
CA TYR A 201 12.52 -2.99 -10.36
C TYR A 201 12.27 -3.48 -8.94
N ILE A 202 12.43 -2.58 -7.97
CA ILE A 202 12.17 -2.88 -6.55
C ILE A 202 10.68 -3.25 -6.32
N PRO A 203 9.69 -2.54 -6.90
CA PRO A 203 8.29 -2.93 -6.80
C PRO A 203 7.99 -4.36 -7.28
N GLU A 204 8.65 -4.82 -8.34
CA GLU A 204 8.49 -6.17 -8.88
C GLU A 204 8.89 -7.23 -7.85
N LEU A 205 10.07 -7.05 -7.23
CA LEU A 205 10.55 -7.89 -6.15
C LEU A 205 9.64 -7.83 -4.91
N ALA A 206 9.10 -6.66 -4.60
CA ALA A 206 8.20 -6.49 -3.46
C ALA A 206 6.88 -7.25 -3.65
N TYR A 207 6.28 -7.21 -4.84
CA TYR A 207 5.10 -8.03 -5.16
C TYR A 207 5.42 -9.53 -5.16
N HIS A 208 6.61 -9.93 -5.63
CA HIS A 208 7.06 -11.31 -5.49
C HIS A 208 7.17 -11.71 -4.00
N GLY A 209 7.63 -10.81 -3.13
CA GLY A 209 7.63 -11.00 -1.68
C GLY A 209 6.24 -11.23 -1.10
N LEU A 210 5.27 -10.37 -1.46
CA LEU A 210 3.88 -10.53 -1.04
C LEU A 210 3.29 -11.88 -1.48
N ARG A 211 3.60 -12.31 -2.71
CA ARG A 211 3.19 -13.61 -3.24
C ARG A 211 3.84 -14.77 -2.47
N LEU A 212 5.13 -14.70 -2.17
CA LEU A 212 5.82 -15.71 -1.36
C LEU A 212 5.19 -15.85 0.02
N LEU A 213 4.82 -14.74 0.68
CA LEU A 213 4.16 -14.79 1.99
C LEU A 213 2.85 -15.57 1.95
N CYS A 214 2.11 -15.53 0.83
CA CYS A 214 0.88 -16.31 0.65
C CYS A 214 1.12 -17.83 0.46
N SER A 215 2.37 -18.28 0.32
CA SER A 215 2.67 -19.70 0.15
C SER A 215 2.42 -20.50 1.45
N PRO A 216 2.10 -21.81 1.34
CA PRO A 216 1.82 -22.65 2.50
C PRO A 216 3.02 -22.78 3.47
N LEU A 217 4.23 -22.43 3.03
CA LEU A 217 5.43 -22.40 3.87
C LEU A 217 5.26 -21.47 5.08
N HIS A 218 4.52 -20.37 4.95
CA HIS A 218 4.42 -19.36 6.01
C HIS A 218 3.14 -19.45 6.86
N GLY A 219 2.28 -20.45 6.65
CA GLY A 219 1.12 -20.70 7.48
C GLY A 219 -0.17 -20.86 6.68
N ALA A 220 -1.31 -20.63 7.35
CA ALA A 220 -2.62 -20.78 6.74
C ALA A 220 -2.86 -19.71 5.67
N GLU A 221 -2.95 -20.14 4.41
CA GLU A 221 -3.02 -19.30 3.22
C GLU A 221 -4.14 -18.25 3.32
N ASP A 222 -5.35 -18.63 3.76
CA ASP A 222 -6.51 -17.71 3.85
C ASP A 222 -6.27 -16.51 4.79
N LYS A 223 -5.63 -16.72 5.95
CA LYS A 223 -5.36 -15.61 6.90
C LYS A 223 -4.32 -14.64 6.36
N ILE A 224 -3.28 -15.16 5.70
CA ILE A 224 -2.21 -14.34 5.12
C ILE A 224 -2.75 -13.60 3.91
N LEU A 225 -3.53 -14.27 3.06
CA LEU A 225 -4.16 -13.68 1.88
C LEU A 225 -5.09 -12.52 2.25
N ARG A 226 -5.92 -12.68 3.30
CA ARG A 226 -6.73 -11.58 3.85
C ARG A 226 -5.87 -10.40 4.31
N SER A 227 -4.75 -10.68 4.98
CA SER A 227 -3.83 -9.65 5.47
C SER A 227 -3.18 -8.89 4.31
N VAL A 228 -2.77 -9.61 3.25
CA VAL A 228 -2.23 -9.03 2.02
C VAL A 228 -3.26 -8.14 1.33
N PHE A 229 -4.48 -8.65 1.11
CA PHE A 229 -5.56 -7.90 0.46
C PHE A 229 -5.93 -6.66 1.28
N HIS A 230 -5.95 -6.78 2.61
CA HIS A 230 -6.21 -5.64 3.50
C HIS A 230 -5.15 -4.54 3.40
N ARG A 231 -3.86 -4.88 3.26
CA ARG A 231 -2.83 -3.86 3.06
C ARG A 231 -2.89 -3.25 1.68
N ILE A 232 -3.13 -4.08 0.65
CA ILE A 232 -3.28 -3.64 -0.73
C ILE A 232 -4.50 -2.74 -0.93
N LEU A 233 -5.57 -2.93 -0.16
CA LEU A 233 -6.73 -2.03 -0.14
C LEU A 233 -6.32 -0.56 -0.02
N ASN A 234 -5.36 -0.24 0.85
CA ASN A 234 -4.89 1.14 1.02
C ASN A 234 -4.19 1.68 -0.23
N VAL A 235 -3.51 0.82 -1.01
CA VAL A 235 -2.95 1.16 -2.32
C VAL A 235 -4.04 1.40 -3.34
N ILE A 236 -5.05 0.52 -3.38
CA ILE A 236 -6.17 0.64 -4.31
C ILE A 236 -6.97 1.94 -4.06
N LEU A 237 -7.19 2.27 -2.78
CA LEU A 237 -7.94 3.46 -2.36
C LEU A 237 -7.09 4.74 -2.32
N MET A 238 -5.79 4.65 -2.64
CA MET A 238 -4.87 5.79 -2.65
C MET A 238 -4.84 6.52 -1.29
N VAL A 239 -4.73 5.74 -0.20
CA VAL A 239 -4.63 6.23 1.18
C VAL A 239 -3.34 5.76 1.84
N GLU A 240 -2.90 6.52 2.84
CA GLU A 240 -1.76 6.14 3.68
C GLU A 240 -2.16 5.05 4.69
N SER A 241 -1.28 4.06 4.85
CA SER A 241 -1.39 3.05 5.90
C SER A 241 -0.78 3.56 7.20
N GLY A 242 -1.45 4.50 7.88
CA GLY A 242 -1.04 5.00 9.18
C GLY A 242 -1.55 4.16 10.37
N VAL A 243 -0.83 4.21 11.49
CA VAL A 243 -1.27 3.68 12.80
C VAL A 243 -2.27 4.68 13.40
N GLY A 244 -3.48 4.72 12.85
CA GLY A 244 -4.53 5.64 13.29
C GLY A 244 -5.83 5.44 12.52
N SER A 245 -6.95 5.89 13.10
CA SER A 245 -8.29 5.76 12.51
C SER A 245 -8.56 6.73 11.34
N ARG A 246 -7.67 7.72 11.13
CA ARG A 246 -7.77 8.70 10.04
C ARG A 246 -6.86 8.31 8.89
N HIS A 247 -7.48 7.83 7.81
CA HIS A 247 -6.79 7.60 6.54
C HIS A 247 -6.62 8.94 5.81
N THR A 248 -5.37 9.41 5.76
CA THR A 248 -4.97 10.52 4.91
C THR A 248 -4.98 10.07 3.45
N VAL A 249 -5.62 10.87 2.61
CA VAL A 249 -5.75 10.59 1.19
C VAL A 249 -4.50 11.11 0.48
N LEU A 250 -3.89 10.28 -0.36
CA LEU A 250 -2.72 10.65 -1.16
C LEU A 250 -3.13 11.51 -2.35
N ALA A 251 -2.30 12.49 -2.70
CA ALA A 251 -2.54 13.28 -3.91
C ALA A 251 -2.60 12.38 -5.15
N ILE A 252 -3.51 12.70 -6.08
CA ILE A 252 -3.69 11.98 -7.34
C ILE A 252 -2.54 12.34 -8.29
N THR A 253 -1.42 11.64 -8.15
CA THR A 253 -0.25 11.76 -9.04
C THR A 253 -0.16 10.55 -9.97
N SER A 254 0.59 10.66 -11.06
CA SER A 254 0.85 9.55 -11.98
C SER A 254 1.47 8.34 -11.28
N ALA A 255 2.38 8.57 -10.31
CA ALA A 255 3.00 7.52 -9.51
C ALA A 255 1.99 6.78 -8.64
N VAL A 256 1.07 7.50 -7.98
CA VAL A 256 0.03 6.89 -7.13
C VAL A 256 -0.97 6.10 -7.97
N ILE A 257 -1.38 6.62 -9.14
CA ILE A 257 -2.25 5.90 -10.08
C ILE A 257 -1.55 4.63 -10.61
N SER A 258 -0.27 4.73 -10.96
CA SER A 258 0.52 3.58 -11.42
C SER A 258 0.59 2.50 -10.33
N ALA A 259 0.93 2.87 -9.10
CA ALA A 259 0.97 1.94 -7.97
C ALA A 259 -0.40 1.26 -7.73
N ARG A 260 -1.50 2.01 -7.79
CA ARG A 260 -2.87 1.47 -7.75
C ARG A 260 -3.09 0.43 -8.86
N ASN A 261 -2.73 0.76 -10.10
CA ASN A 261 -2.95 -0.14 -11.24
C ASN A 261 -2.14 -1.43 -11.12
N GLN A 262 -0.89 -1.34 -10.66
CA GLN A 262 -0.07 -2.53 -10.38
C GLN A 262 -0.67 -3.38 -9.27
N ALA A 263 -1.21 -2.75 -8.22
CA ALA A 263 -1.88 -3.48 -7.13
C ALA A 263 -3.12 -4.24 -7.62
N ILE A 264 -3.93 -3.64 -8.50
CA ILE A 264 -5.10 -4.29 -9.11
C ILE A 264 -4.66 -5.49 -9.97
N LYS A 265 -3.59 -5.33 -10.77
CA LYS A 265 -3.04 -6.41 -11.59
C LYS A 265 -2.47 -7.55 -10.74
N PHE A 266 -1.81 -7.22 -9.63
CA PHE A 266 -1.31 -8.22 -8.69
C PHE A 266 -2.45 -9.04 -8.08
N ILE A 267 -3.50 -8.39 -7.55
CA ILE A 267 -4.67 -9.10 -7.02
C ILE A 267 -5.33 -9.95 -8.12
N SER A 268 -5.48 -9.40 -9.32
CA SER A 268 -6.02 -10.13 -10.48
C SER A 268 -5.24 -11.40 -10.77
N SER A 269 -3.90 -11.35 -10.76
CA SER A 269 -3.05 -12.51 -11.01
C SER A 269 -3.21 -13.61 -9.94
N ILE A 270 -3.44 -13.24 -8.68
CA ILE A 270 -3.72 -14.20 -7.61
C ILE A 270 -5.09 -14.84 -7.83
N VAL A 271 -6.08 -14.06 -8.26
CA VAL A 271 -7.44 -14.56 -8.54
C VAL A 271 -7.45 -15.53 -9.71
N ASP A 272 -6.71 -15.22 -10.78
CA ASP A 272 -6.59 -16.09 -11.93
C ASP A 272 -5.91 -17.44 -11.59
N GLU A 273 -4.98 -17.43 -10.64
CA GLU A 273 -4.25 -18.62 -10.18
C GLU A 273 -5.03 -19.47 -9.16
N LEU A 274 -5.53 -18.85 -8.09
CA LEU A 274 -6.15 -19.56 -6.96
C LEU A 274 -7.65 -19.80 -7.13
N LYS A 275 -8.31 -19.11 -8.07
CA LYS A 275 -9.72 -19.29 -8.45
C LYS A 275 -10.67 -19.40 -7.24
N GLU A 276 -11.39 -20.51 -7.09
CA GLU A 276 -12.45 -20.68 -6.09
C GLU A 276 -11.96 -20.46 -4.67
N VAL A 277 -10.68 -20.75 -4.39
CA VAL A 277 -10.07 -20.59 -3.06
C VAL A 277 -10.03 -19.13 -2.62
N VAL A 278 -9.80 -18.20 -3.55
CA VAL A 278 -9.63 -16.76 -3.24
C VAL A 278 -10.92 -15.94 -3.41
N PHE A 279 -11.95 -16.45 -4.09
CA PHE A 279 -13.21 -15.71 -4.29
C PHE A 279 -13.84 -15.17 -3.00
N PRO A 280 -13.89 -15.93 -1.87
CA PRO A 280 -14.40 -15.38 -0.61
C PRO A 280 -13.58 -14.20 -0.07
N VAL A 281 -12.26 -14.25 -0.23
CA VAL A 281 -11.34 -13.18 0.20
C VAL A 281 -11.45 -11.96 -0.72
N LEU A 282 -11.57 -12.19 -2.04
CA LEU A 282 -11.81 -11.13 -3.01
C LEU A 282 -13.14 -10.42 -2.73
N ARG A 283 -14.22 -11.16 -2.45
CA ARG A 283 -15.52 -10.59 -2.07
C ARG A 283 -15.39 -9.62 -0.90
N ILE A 284 -14.62 -10.00 0.13
CA ILE A 284 -14.37 -9.14 1.31
C ILE A 284 -13.60 -7.88 0.92
N LEU A 285 -12.58 -8.00 0.05
CA LEU A 285 -11.86 -6.83 -0.47
C LEU A 285 -12.80 -5.88 -1.21
N LEU A 286 -13.65 -6.39 -2.11
CA LEU A 286 -14.62 -5.58 -2.87
C LEU A 286 -15.60 -4.84 -1.92
N GLN A 287 -16.08 -5.53 -0.89
CA GLN A 287 -16.94 -4.92 0.14
C GLN A 287 -16.19 -3.83 0.93
N HIS A 288 -14.91 -4.03 1.23
CA HIS A 288 -14.10 -3.02 1.90
C HIS A 288 -13.79 -1.82 0.99
N ILE A 289 -13.61 -2.01 -0.32
CA ILE A 289 -13.52 -0.89 -1.27
C ILE A 289 -14.78 -0.03 -1.15
N CYS A 290 -15.98 -0.63 -1.17
CA CYS A 290 -17.24 0.09 -0.97
C CYS A 290 -17.33 0.84 0.36
N ALA A 291 -16.89 0.20 1.45
CA ALA A 291 -17.08 0.74 2.79
C ALA A 291 -16.02 1.79 3.20
N LYS A 292 -14.83 1.76 2.59
CA LYS A 292 -13.64 2.55 2.98
C LYS A 292 -13.23 3.60 1.95
N VAL A 293 -13.89 3.67 0.79
CA VAL A 293 -13.61 4.70 -0.22
C VAL A 293 -13.66 6.11 0.39
N PRO A 294 -12.68 6.98 0.06
CA PRO A 294 -12.73 8.38 0.46
C PRO A 294 -13.95 9.10 -0.11
N ASP A 295 -14.59 9.96 0.68
CA ASP A 295 -15.76 10.72 0.25
C ASP A 295 -15.37 11.96 -0.60
N LYS A 296 -14.77 11.70 -1.76
CA LYS A 296 -14.33 12.69 -2.75
C LYS A 296 -14.56 12.12 -4.14
N ALA A 297 -15.14 12.92 -5.04
CA ALA A 297 -15.61 12.45 -6.35
C ALA A 297 -14.53 11.72 -7.16
N ASP A 298 -13.34 12.31 -7.32
CA ASP A 298 -12.25 11.71 -8.11
C ASP A 298 -11.81 10.35 -7.54
N TYR A 299 -11.70 10.24 -6.21
CA TYR A 299 -11.32 9.01 -5.53
C TYR A 299 -12.41 7.94 -5.62
N ARG A 300 -13.69 8.35 -5.60
CA ARG A 300 -14.81 7.43 -5.85
C ARG A 300 -14.77 6.88 -7.27
N THR A 301 -14.46 7.69 -8.27
CA THR A 301 -14.30 7.23 -9.65
C THR A 301 -13.20 6.16 -9.76
N TYR A 302 -12.01 6.42 -9.19
CA TYR A 302 -10.94 5.43 -9.17
C TYR A 302 -11.31 4.19 -8.35
N ALA A 303 -11.97 4.31 -7.21
CA ALA A 303 -12.39 3.15 -6.43
C ALA A 303 -13.43 2.28 -7.17
N ALA A 304 -14.40 2.91 -7.84
CA ALA A 304 -15.41 2.21 -8.64
C ALA A 304 -14.76 1.43 -9.79
N GLN A 305 -13.83 2.06 -10.53
CA GLN A 305 -13.08 1.38 -11.59
C GLN A 305 -12.27 0.19 -11.05
N ALA A 306 -11.62 0.34 -9.89
CA ALA A 306 -10.85 -0.76 -9.30
C ALA A 306 -11.76 -1.92 -8.88
N LEU A 307 -12.90 -1.60 -8.28
CA LEU A 307 -13.90 -2.56 -7.87
C LEU A 307 -14.42 -3.34 -9.08
N VAL A 308 -14.82 -2.65 -10.16
CA VAL A 308 -15.36 -3.29 -11.36
C VAL A 308 -14.32 -4.18 -12.05
N ASN A 309 -13.07 -3.71 -12.17
CA ASN A 309 -11.98 -4.51 -12.73
C ASN A 309 -11.77 -5.82 -11.97
N LEU A 310 -11.78 -5.76 -10.64
CA LEU A 310 -11.61 -6.92 -9.77
C LEU A 310 -12.86 -7.81 -9.74
N LEU A 311 -14.05 -7.22 -9.70
CA LEU A 311 -15.33 -7.93 -9.73
C LEU A 311 -15.50 -8.72 -11.03
N ASN A 312 -14.99 -8.22 -12.16
CA ASN A 312 -15.06 -8.93 -13.43
C ASN A 312 -14.24 -10.24 -13.45
N LYS A 313 -13.32 -10.42 -12.49
CA LYS A 313 -12.58 -11.68 -12.29
C LYS A 313 -13.41 -12.79 -11.64
N LEU A 314 -14.57 -12.46 -11.07
CA LEU A 314 -15.47 -13.46 -10.49
C LEU A 314 -16.30 -14.16 -11.58
N PRO A 315 -16.63 -15.46 -11.39
CA PRO A 315 -17.61 -16.15 -12.22
C PRO A 315 -19.01 -15.53 -12.07
N CYS A 316 -19.93 -15.94 -12.94
CA CYS A 316 -21.27 -15.35 -12.99
C CYS A 316 -22.04 -15.48 -11.66
N ALA A 317 -21.88 -16.59 -10.92
CA ALA A 317 -22.56 -16.80 -9.65
C ALA A 317 -22.10 -15.79 -8.58
N GLU A 318 -20.80 -15.71 -8.33
CA GLU A 318 -20.21 -14.85 -7.32
C GLU A 318 -20.34 -13.36 -7.70
N PHE A 319 -20.31 -13.06 -9.00
CA PHE A 319 -20.64 -11.74 -9.52
C PHE A 319 -22.09 -11.36 -9.19
N ALA A 320 -23.06 -12.23 -9.53
CA ALA A 320 -24.48 -11.98 -9.24
C ALA A 320 -24.72 -11.80 -7.73
N ASP A 321 -24.11 -12.63 -6.90
CA ASP A 321 -24.18 -12.53 -5.44
C ASP A 321 -23.58 -11.22 -4.91
N PHE A 322 -22.56 -10.69 -5.57
CA PHE A 322 -21.98 -9.40 -5.23
C PHE A 322 -22.91 -8.26 -5.64
N ILE A 323 -23.50 -8.30 -6.84
CA ILE A 323 -24.47 -7.28 -7.28
C ILE A 323 -25.73 -7.30 -6.39
N ALA A 324 -26.20 -8.47 -5.98
CA ALA A 324 -27.30 -8.59 -5.01
C ALA A 324 -26.94 -7.94 -3.66
N TRP A 325 -25.70 -8.12 -3.20
CA TRP A 325 -25.19 -7.43 -2.01
C TRP A 325 -25.04 -5.92 -2.23
N LEU A 326 -24.54 -5.49 -3.37
CA LEU A 326 -24.36 -4.08 -3.74
C LEU A 326 -25.72 -3.35 -3.81
N TYR A 327 -26.76 -4.03 -4.28
CA TYR A 327 -28.13 -3.52 -4.22
C TYR A 327 -28.57 -3.28 -2.77
N LYS A 328 -28.35 -4.23 -1.85
CA LYS A 328 -28.64 -4.00 -0.41
C LYS A 328 -27.80 -2.84 0.15
N PHE A 329 -26.55 -2.70 -0.29
CA PHE A 329 -25.67 -1.60 0.07
C PHE A 329 -26.18 -0.23 -0.43
N SER A 330 -26.80 -0.17 -1.62
CA SER A 330 -27.42 1.05 -2.16
C SER A 330 -28.70 1.50 -1.43
N LEU A 331 -29.21 0.66 -0.53
CA LEU A 331 -30.33 0.95 0.37
C LEU A 331 -29.87 1.32 1.79
N ASN A 332 -28.56 1.41 2.04
CA ASN A 332 -28.03 1.70 3.36
C ASN A 332 -28.43 3.10 3.87
N THR A 333 -28.54 3.25 5.19
CA THR A 333 -28.86 4.54 5.83
C THR A 333 -27.80 5.62 5.56
N LYS A 334 -26.53 5.22 5.37
CA LYS A 334 -25.43 6.14 5.08
C LYS A 334 -25.53 6.70 3.66
N ILE A 335 -25.55 8.03 3.55
CA ILE A 335 -25.61 8.75 2.27
C ILE A 335 -24.42 8.37 1.36
N ALA A 336 -23.19 8.40 1.90
CA ALA A 336 -21.97 8.11 1.13
C ALA A 336 -22.00 6.72 0.47
N TYR A 337 -22.59 5.71 1.13
CA TYR A 337 -22.70 4.35 0.58
C TYR A 337 -23.64 4.32 -0.63
N ARG A 338 -24.77 5.02 -0.54
CA ARG A 338 -25.74 5.10 -1.63
C ARG A 338 -25.18 5.88 -2.82
N VAL A 339 -24.43 6.96 -2.58
CA VAL A 339 -23.71 7.70 -3.63
C VAL A 339 -22.69 6.80 -4.31
N PHE A 340 -21.85 6.11 -3.54
CA PHE A 340 -20.83 5.23 -4.12
C PHE A 340 -21.43 4.04 -4.87
N ALA A 341 -22.57 3.50 -4.43
CA ALA A 341 -23.26 2.45 -5.17
C ALA A 341 -23.70 2.90 -6.57
N LEU A 342 -24.06 4.18 -6.73
CA LEU A 342 -24.34 4.77 -8.05
C LEU A 342 -23.06 4.93 -8.88
N ASP A 343 -21.94 5.33 -8.27
CA ASP A 343 -20.64 5.40 -8.95
C ASP A 343 -20.22 4.00 -9.47
N VAL A 344 -20.41 2.95 -8.67
CA VAL A 344 -20.16 1.56 -9.09
C VAL A 344 -21.13 1.09 -10.17
N ALA A 345 -22.42 1.40 -10.04
CA ALA A 345 -23.43 1.02 -11.03
C ALA A 345 -23.14 1.63 -12.41
N LEU A 346 -22.69 2.89 -12.45
CA LEU A 346 -22.24 3.53 -13.69
C LEU A 346 -21.01 2.85 -14.27
N ALA A 347 -19.96 2.63 -13.46
CA ALA A 347 -18.74 1.98 -13.94
C ALA A 347 -18.97 0.54 -14.45
N LEU A 348 -20.01 -0.14 -13.95
CA LEU A 348 -20.41 -1.46 -14.44
C LEU A 348 -21.04 -1.41 -15.84
N LEU A 349 -21.66 -0.30 -16.24
CA LEU A 349 -22.28 -0.15 -17.57
C LEU A 349 -21.24 -0.05 -18.69
N ASP A 350 -20.02 0.36 -18.37
CA ASP A 350 -18.89 0.40 -19.31
C ASP A 350 -18.32 -1.00 -19.60
N MET A 351 -18.72 -2.01 -18.82
CA MET A 351 -18.32 -3.40 -19.03
C MET A 351 -19.36 -4.14 -19.87
N PRO A 352 -18.98 -5.17 -20.64
CA PRO A 352 -19.95 -6.02 -21.31
C PRO A 352 -20.78 -6.81 -20.28
N GLU A 353 -22.06 -7.05 -20.60
CA GLU A 353 -22.90 -7.94 -19.80
C GLU A 353 -22.27 -9.34 -19.73
N LYS A 354 -22.36 -9.98 -18.57
CA LYS A 354 -21.95 -11.39 -18.43
C LYS A 354 -22.92 -12.29 -19.22
N SER A 355 -22.37 -13.33 -19.84
CA SER A 355 -23.17 -14.36 -20.51
C SER A 355 -24.07 -15.07 -19.50
N LEU A 356 -25.26 -15.49 -19.96
CA LEU A 356 -26.18 -16.25 -19.15
C LEU A 356 -25.61 -17.65 -18.96
N ASP A 357 -25.27 -17.99 -17.72
CA ASP A 357 -25.00 -19.36 -17.33
C ASP A 357 -26.35 -20.03 -17.00
N SER A 358 -26.71 -21.07 -17.76
CA SER A 358 -27.97 -21.80 -17.60
C SER A 358 -28.09 -22.51 -16.25
N SER A 359 -26.99 -22.65 -15.50
CA SER A 359 -26.97 -23.18 -14.15
C SER A 359 -27.47 -22.19 -13.08
N LEU A 360 -27.56 -20.88 -13.38
CA LEU A 360 -28.01 -19.86 -12.44
C LEU A 360 -29.53 -19.76 -12.39
N SER A 361 -30.08 -19.66 -11.17
CA SER A 361 -31.51 -19.36 -10.98
C SER A 361 -31.92 -18.06 -11.67
N LEU A 362 -33.16 -17.99 -12.14
CA LEU A 362 -33.74 -16.81 -12.80
C LEU A 362 -33.60 -15.53 -11.96
N ASP A 363 -33.70 -15.67 -10.63
CA ASP A 363 -33.52 -14.57 -9.70
C ASP A 363 -32.09 -14.01 -9.66
N HIS A 364 -31.09 -14.82 -9.96
CA HIS A 364 -29.69 -14.38 -10.01
C HIS A 364 -29.30 -13.86 -11.39
N GLN A 365 -29.92 -14.37 -12.46
CA GLN A 365 -29.65 -13.92 -13.83
C GLN A 365 -29.94 -12.43 -14.04
N LYS A 366 -30.95 -11.86 -13.35
CA LYS A 366 -31.27 -10.43 -13.45
C LYS A 366 -30.11 -9.53 -13.02
N PHE A 367 -29.27 -9.98 -12.09
CA PHE A 367 -28.12 -9.24 -11.60
C PHE A 367 -26.95 -9.18 -12.59
N LEU A 368 -26.98 -9.98 -13.66
CA LEU A 368 -25.98 -9.96 -14.73
C LEU A 368 -26.29 -8.92 -15.81
N LYS A 369 -27.44 -8.24 -15.73
CA LYS A 369 -27.99 -7.41 -16.80
C LYS A 369 -27.91 -5.92 -16.47
N HIS A 370 -27.51 -5.11 -17.46
CA HIS A 370 -27.50 -3.65 -17.37
C HIS A 370 -28.89 -3.10 -17.07
N LYS A 371 -29.94 -3.78 -17.54
CA LYS A 371 -31.33 -3.45 -17.22
C LYS A 371 -31.56 -3.32 -15.71
N PHE A 372 -31.01 -4.23 -14.89
CA PHE A 372 -31.15 -4.16 -13.44
C PHE A 372 -30.40 -2.95 -12.86
N LEU A 373 -29.16 -2.71 -13.30
CA LEU A 373 -28.36 -1.57 -12.86
C LEU A 373 -29.08 -0.25 -13.14
N VAL A 374 -29.59 -0.06 -14.36
CA VAL A 374 -30.26 1.18 -14.76
C VAL A 374 -31.63 1.33 -14.08
N GLN A 375 -32.52 0.34 -14.21
CA GLN A 375 -33.91 0.48 -13.76
C GLN A 375 -34.07 0.38 -12.24
N VAL A 376 -33.28 -0.47 -11.58
CA VAL A 376 -33.43 -0.73 -10.15
C VAL A 376 -32.44 0.09 -9.34
N MET A 377 -31.15 0.08 -9.71
CA MET A 377 -30.13 0.76 -8.90
C MET A 377 -30.05 2.26 -9.18
N VAL A 378 -30.03 2.69 -10.45
CA VAL A 378 -29.93 4.12 -10.80
C VAL A 378 -31.28 4.81 -10.66
N PHE A 379 -32.27 4.41 -11.46
CA PHE A 379 -33.59 5.03 -11.46
C PHE A 379 -34.29 4.93 -10.10
N GLY A 380 -34.17 3.79 -9.40
CA GLY A 380 -34.71 3.60 -8.07
C GLY A 380 -34.14 4.52 -6.98
N ARG A 381 -33.08 5.29 -7.26
CA ARG A 381 -32.49 6.31 -6.36
C ARG A 381 -32.84 7.75 -6.76
N CYS A 382 -33.55 7.98 -7.87
CA CYS A 382 -34.02 9.32 -8.25
C CYS A 382 -35.04 9.90 -7.24
N SER A 383 -35.73 9.05 -6.48
CA SER A 383 -36.66 9.42 -5.41
C SER A 383 -36.08 9.25 -4.00
N ASP A 384 -34.75 9.22 -3.86
CA ASP A 384 -34.09 9.07 -2.56
C ASP A 384 -34.39 10.23 -1.58
N LYS A 385 -34.46 9.93 -0.29
CA LYS A 385 -34.69 10.96 0.76
C LYS A 385 -33.61 12.03 0.79
N ALA A 386 -32.36 11.69 0.50
CA ALA A 386 -31.24 12.61 0.51
C ALA A 386 -31.11 13.34 -0.84
N PRO A 387 -31.13 14.70 -0.86
CA PRO A 387 -31.01 15.46 -2.11
C PRO A 387 -29.74 15.14 -2.92
N VAL A 388 -28.62 14.91 -2.24
CA VAL A 388 -27.34 14.56 -2.88
C VAL A 388 -27.43 13.24 -3.66
N VAL A 389 -28.10 12.23 -3.09
CA VAL A 389 -28.30 10.94 -3.76
C VAL A 389 -29.22 11.10 -4.97
N ARG A 390 -30.31 11.86 -4.84
CA ARG A 390 -31.22 12.15 -5.96
C ARG A 390 -30.52 12.86 -7.11
N SER A 391 -29.76 13.92 -6.80
CA SER A 391 -29.01 14.67 -7.80
C SER A 391 -28.01 13.78 -8.53
N LYS A 392 -27.25 12.95 -7.80
CA LYS A 392 -26.34 11.98 -8.41
C LYS A 392 -27.08 10.94 -9.26
N ALA A 393 -28.19 10.38 -8.78
CA ALA A 393 -28.97 9.38 -9.51
C ALA A 393 -29.55 9.95 -10.82
N LEU A 394 -30.08 11.16 -10.79
CA LEU A 394 -30.60 11.86 -11.98
C LEU A 394 -29.48 12.15 -12.99
N SER A 395 -28.32 12.64 -12.53
CA SER A 395 -27.14 12.84 -13.39
C SER A 395 -26.63 11.52 -13.98
N SER A 396 -26.64 10.45 -13.18
CA SER A 396 -26.26 9.10 -13.64
C SER A 396 -27.23 8.56 -14.68
N LEU A 397 -28.53 8.79 -14.50
CA LEU A 397 -29.57 8.40 -15.46
C LEU A 397 -29.43 9.16 -16.77
N ALA A 398 -29.17 10.47 -16.73
CA ALA A 398 -28.92 11.28 -17.91
C ALA A 398 -27.74 10.72 -18.71
N HIS A 399 -26.62 10.43 -18.04
CA HIS A 399 -25.46 9.79 -18.66
C HIS A 399 -25.80 8.44 -19.33
N CYS A 400 -26.62 7.60 -18.67
CA CYS A 400 -27.06 6.32 -19.26
C CYS A 400 -27.86 6.51 -20.56
N LEU A 401 -28.71 7.55 -20.62
CA LEU A 401 -29.51 7.86 -21.81
C LEU A 401 -28.63 8.39 -22.95
N GLU A 402 -27.63 9.21 -22.64
CA GLU A 402 -26.66 9.74 -23.59
C GLU A 402 -25.80 8.63 -24.21
N MET A 403 -25.28 7.70 -23.39
CA MET A 403 -24.50 6.56 -23.90
C MET A 403 -25.32 5.70 -24.86
N LYS A 404 -26.59 5.43 -24.53
CA LYS A 404 -27.46 4.66 -25.40
C LYS A 404 -27.72 5.37 -26.72
N ALA A 405 -27.99 6.68 -26.67
CA ALA A 405 -28.19 7.50 -27.87
C ALA A 405 -26.96 7.49 -28.79
N GLY A 406 -25.75 7.59 -28.22
CA GLY A 406 -24.48 7.49 -28.95
C GLY A 406 -24.28 6.13 -29.63
N THR A 407 -24.53 5.01 -28.92
CA THR A 407 -24.42 3.67 -29.52
C THR A 407 -25.41 3.41 -30.66
N THR A 408 -26.62 3.98 -30.59
CA THR A 408 -27.57 3.92 -31.72
C THR A 408 -27.13 4.77 -32.90
N LEU A 409 -26.38 5.86 -32.68
CA LEU A 409 -25.90 6.75 -33.74
C LEU A 409 -24.68 6.17 -34.46
N GLU A 410 -23.79 5.46 -33.75
CA GLU A 410 -22.62 4.76 -34.34
C GLU A 410 -23.00 3.47 -35.10
N SER A 411 -24.22 2.98 -34.92
CA SER A 411 -24.76 1.80 -35.61
C SER A 411 -25.57 2.10 -36.89
N ILE A 412 -25.68 3.37 -37.27
CA ILE A 412 -26.27 3.87 -38.53
C ILE A 412 -25.13 4.27 -39.47
#